data_AF-A0A2M9GBH7-F1
#
_entry.id   AF-A0A2M9GBH7-F1
#
_cell.length_a   1.000
_cell.length_b   1.000
_cell.length_c   1.000
_cell.angle_alpha   90.00
_cell.angle_beta   90.00
_cell.angle_gamma   90.00
#
_symmetry.space_group_name_H-M   'P 1'
#
loop_
_entity.id
_entity.type
_entity.pdbx_description
1 polymer ?
#
loop_
_entity_poly.entity_id
_entity_poly.type
_entity_poly.pdbx_seq_one_letter_code
_entity_poly.pdbx_strand_id
1 'polypeptide(L)'
;MKNRVANRAILQPFSVLRNVGFSSRGMQRFERHRTEQKRLNRDVMVMRWADGIWCALSVPCQAPQAIIVDEGQQIDAYEDARACLEGDLLPFVSLSWEVHA
;
A
#
# COMPACT_ATOMS: atom_id res chain seq x y z
N MET A 1 12.14 0.37 -19.06
CA MET A 1 10.68 0.09 -19.09
C MET A 1 10.08 -0.03 -17.70
N LYS A 2 10.76 -0.65 -16.71
CA LYS A 2 10.26 -0.81 -15.32
C LYS A 2 9.83 0.50 -14.64
N ASN A 3 10.61 1.59 -14.76
CA ASN A 3 10.25 2.89 -14.16
C ASN A 3 8.93 3.48 -14.65
N ARG A 4 8.47 3.17 -15.88
CA ARG A 4 7.19 3.69 -16.39
C ARG A 4 5.98 3.00 -15.80
N VAL A 5 6.16 1.77 -15.30
CA VAL A 5 5.08 1.06 -14.61
C VAL A 5 5.06 1.54 -13.17
N ALA A 6 6.21 1.53 -12.50
CA ALA A 6 6.35 1.90 -11.09
C ALA A 6 5.80 3.30 -10.72
N ASN A 7 5.87 4.29 -11.63
CA ASN A 7 5.32 5.64 -11.40
C ASN A 7 3.85 5.84 -11.87
N ARG A 8 3.14 4.76 -12.18
CA ARG A 8 1.72 4.77 -12.60
C ARG A 8 0.86 3.89 -11.71
N ALA A 9 0.99 4.07 -10.40
CA ALA A 9 0.14 3.40 -9.44
C ALA A 9 -1.30 3.93 -9.48
N ILE A 10 -2.25 3.02 -9.23
CA ILE A 10 -3.64 3.37 -8.97
C ILE A 10 -3.90 3.14 -7.48
N LEU A 11 -4.36 4.18 -6.79
CA LEU A 11 -4.85 4.08 -5.42
C LEU A 11 -6.32 3.67 -5.41
N GLN A 12 -6.63 2.70 -4.56
CA GLN A 12 -7.97 2.18 -4.37
C GLN A 12 -8.31 2.10 -2.88
N PRO A 13 -9.61 2.18 -2.53
CA PRO A 13 -10.04 1.92 -1.16
C PRO A 13 -9.64 0.52 -0.70
N PHE A 14 -9.33 0.38 0.59
CA PHE A 14 -9.03 -0.91 1.21
C PHE A 14 -10.08 -2.00 0.96
N SER A 15 -11.35 -1.59 0.79
CA SER A 15 -12.46 -2.50 0.52
C SER A 15 -12.26 -3.37 -0.73
N VAL A 16 -11.40 -2.95 -1.67
CA VAL A 16 -11.11 -3.76 -2.87
C VAL A 16 -10.51 -5.12 -2.50
N LEU A 17 -9.76 -5.25 -1.40
CA LEU A 17 -9.20 -6.54 -0.97
C LEU A 17 -10.27 -7.59 -0.68
N ARG A 18 -11.47 -7.17 -0.28
CA ARG A 18 -12.60 -8.09 -0.04
C ARG A 18 -13.12 -8.75 -1.32
N ASN A 19 -12.81 -8.17 -2.49
CA ASN A 19 -13.25 -8.65 -3.79
C ASN A 19 -12.18 -9.50 -4.51
N VAL A 20 -10.96 -9.58 -3.96
CA VAL A 20 -9.80 -10.23 -4.63
C VAL A 20 -9.65 -11.72 -4.26
N GLY A 21 -10.53 -12.25 -3.42
CA GLY A 21 -10.59 -13.70 -3.15
C GLY A 21 -9.55 -14.23 -2.15
N PHE A 22 -9.04 -13.38 -1.24
CA PHE A 22 -8.19 -13.85 -0.15
C PHE A 22 -8.90 -14.87 0.75
N SER A 23 -8.15 -15.81 1.32
CA SER A 23 -8.66 -16.68 2.38
C SER A 23 -9.13 -15.87 3.58
N SER A 24 -10.06 -16.41 4.37
CA SER A 24 -10.55 -15.75 5.59
C SER A 24 -9.42 -15.37 6.54
N ARG A 25 -8.38 -16.22 6.64
CA ARG A 25 -7.18 -15.95 7.46
C ARG A 25 -6.35 -14.80 6.90
N GLY A 26 -6.19 -14.74 5.57
CA GLY A 26 -5.53 -13.62 4.90
C GLY A 26 -6.28 -12.30 5.15
N MET A 27 -7.59 -12.30 4.94
CA MET A 27 -8.43 -11.12 5.17
C MET A 27 -8.39 -10.64 6.62
N GLN A 28 -8.38 -11.56 7.60
CA GLN A 28 -8.22 -11.21 9.02
C GLN A 28 -6.89 -10.50 9.29
N ARG A 29 -5.79 -10.92 8.65
CA ARG A 29 -4.49 -10.22 8.78
C ARG A 29 -4.57 -8.79 8.23
N PHE A 30 -5.22 -8.58 7.09
CA PHE A 30 -5.43 -7.25 6.53
C PHE A 30 -6.27 -6.35 7.45
N GLU A 31 -7.40 -6.84 7.96
CA GLU A 31 -8.26 -6.06 8.85
C GLU A 31 -7.58 -5.75 10.19
N ARG A 32 -6.79 -6.69 10.71
CA ARG A 32 -5.96 -6.48 11.90
C ARG A 32 -4.93 -5.39 11.67
N HIS A 33 -4.16 -5.48 10.58
CA HIS A 33 -3.17 -4.44 10.21
C HIS A 33 -3.84 -3.07 10.08
N ARG A 34 -4.98 -2.99 9.37
CA ARG A 34 -5.74 -1.75 9.24
C ARG A 34 -6.17 -1.16 10.58
N THR A 35 -6.60 -2.01 11.52
CA THR A 35 -6.98 -1.59 12.87
C THR A 35 -5.77 -1.05 13.64
N GLU A 36 -4.62 -1.71 13.52
CA GLU A 36 -3.36 -1.28 14.14
C GLU A 36 -2.89 0.07 13.57
N GLN A 37 -2.93 0.26 12.26
CA GLN A 37 -2.58 1.53 11.61
C GLN A 37 -3.54 2.66 11.99
N LYS A 38 -4.84 2.39 12.07
CA LYS A 38 -5.82 3.39 12.49
C LYS A 38 -5.53 3.93 13.90
N ARG A 39 -5.02 3.09 14.82
CA ARG A 39 -4.60 3.53 16.17
C ARG A 39 -3.39 4.46 16.13
N LEU A 40 -2.59 4.39 15.08
CA LEU A 40 -1.45 5.28 14.83
C LEU A 40 -1.83 6.53 14.01
N ASN A 41 -3.13 6.82 13.88
CA ASN A 41 -3.65 7.90 13.04
C ASN A 41 -3.20 7.77 11.57
N ARG A 42 -3.22 6.54 11.04
CA ARG A 42 -2.92 6.22 9.66
C ARG A 42 -4.12 5.57 8.98
N ASP A 43 -4.33 5.90 7.72
CA ASP A 43 -5.26 5.18 6.85
C ASP A 43 -4.53 4.10 6.07
N VAL A 44 -5.27 3.08 5.65
CA VAL A 44 -4.75 2.02 4.78
C VAL A 44 -5.55 2.02 3.49
N MET A 45 -4.84 2.07 2.37
CA MET A 45 -5.36 2.01 1.01
C MET A 45 -4.66 0.89 0.22
N VAL A 46 -5.16 0.55 -0.95
CA VAL A 46 -4.50 -0.40 -1.85
C VAL A 46 -3.86 0.38 -2.98
N MET A 47 -2.56 0.20 -3.15
CA MET A 47 -1.85 0.69 -4.33
C MET A 47 -1.59 -0.48 -5.27
N ARG A 48 -1.89 -0.31 -6.56
CA ARG A 48 -1.66 -1.36 -7.56
C ARG A 48 -1.05 -0.81 -8.84
N TRP A 49 -0.31 -1.66 -9.52
CA TRP A 49 0.34 -1.39 -10.79
C TRP A 49 -0.24 -2.24 -11.90
N ALA A 50 0.02 -1.83 -13.15
CA ALA A 50 -0.55 -2.47 -14.34
C ALA A 50 -0.04 -3.90 -14.57
N ASP A 51 1.09 -4.27 -13.98
CA ASP A 51 1.70 -5.60 -14.04
C ASP A 51 1.21 -6.55 -12.95
N GLY A 52 0.28 -6.10 -12.10
CA GLY A 52 -0.32 -6.93 -11.05
C GLY A 52 0.42 -6.87 -9.70
N ILE A 53 1.53 -6.13 -9.60
CA ILE A 53 2.11 -5.79 -8.30
C ILE A 53 1.12 -4.90 -7.54
N TRP A 54 1.06 -5.06 -6.22
CA TRP A 54 0.17 -4.29 -5.37
C TRP A 54 0.68 -4.30 -3.92
N CYS A 55 0.23 -3.32 -3.13
CA CYS A 55 0.45 -3.30 -1.69
C CYS A 55 -0.74 -2.72 -0.91
N ALA A 56 -0.83 -3.11 0.36
CA ALA A 56 -1.63 -2.40 1.35
C ALA A 56 -0.78 -1.26 1.92
N LEU A 57 -1.01 -0.05 1.40
CA LEU A 57 -0.25 1.15 1.70
C LEU A 57 -0.83 1.86 2.92
N SER A 58 -0.03 2.01 3.96
CA SER A 58 -0.37 2.73 5.18
C SER A 58 0.14 4.16 5.07
N VAL A 59 -0.75 5.14 5.16
CA VAL A 59 -0.46 6.55 4.93
C VAL A 59 -0.88 7.37 6.13
N PRO A 60 -0.11 8.40 6.54
CA PRO A 60 -0.53 9.31 7.60
C PRO A 60 -1.91 9.90 7.31
N CYS A 61 -2.83 9.82 8.27
CA CYS A 61 -4.15 10.43 8.14
C CYS A 61 -4.00 11.95 8.36
N GLN A 62 -3.90 12.71 7.27
CA GLN A 62 -4.02 14.16 7.33
C GLN A 62 -5.47 14.55 7.06
N ALA A 63 -6.13 15.17 8.04
CA ALA A 63 -7.43 15.79 7.84
C ALA A 63 -7.38 16.82 6.68
N PRO A 64 -8.52 17.24 6.12
CA PRO A 64 -9.22 16.65 4.98
C PRO A 64 -8.45 16.76 3.63
N GLN A 65 -7.12 16.68 3.65
CA GLN A 65 -6.30 16.89 2.45
C GLN A 65 -6.20 15.60 1.62
N ALA A 66 -6.18 15.76 0.30
CA ALA A 66 -5.94 14.66 -0.61
C ALA A 66 -4.55 14.04 -0.32
N ILE A 67 -4.51 12.72 -0.16
CA ILE A 67 -3.25 11.99 -0.03
C ILE A 67 -2.60 11.96 -1.41
N ILE A 68 -1.47 12.66 -1.55
CA ILE A 68 -0.66 12.69 -2.76
C ILE A 68 0.54 11.78 -2.51
N VAL A 69 0.71 10.79 -3.38
CA VAL A 69 1.89 9.91 -3.40
C VAL A 69 2.69 10.26 -4.65
N ASP A 70 3.85 10.88 -4.46
CA ASP A 70 4.68 11.33 -5.59
C ASP A 70 5.34 10.16 -6.33
N GLU A 71 5.96 10.45 -7.49
CA GLU A 71 6.55 9.40 -8.33
C GLU A 71 7.66 8.61 -7.61
N GLY A 72 8.45 9.25 -6.75
CA GLY A 72 9.50 8.58 -5.97
C GLY A 72 8.88 7.62 -4.96
N GLN A 73 7.91 8.09 -4.19
CA GLN A 73 7.18 7.27 -3.23
C GLN A 73 6.44 6.09 -3.88
N GLN A 74 5.94 6.26 -5.10
CA GLN A 74 5.35 5.16 -5.87
C GLN A 74 6.40 4.12 -6.28
N ILE A 75 7.59 4.56 -6.71
CA ILE A 75 8.68 3.65 -7.09
C ILE A 75 9.16 2.85 -5.87
N ASP A 76 9.39 3.51 -4.74
CA ASP A 76 9.86 2.85 -3.51
C ASP A 76 8.83 1.82 -3.03
N ALA A 77 7.55 2.21 -2.98
CA ALA A 77 6.49 1.30 -2.58
C ALA A 77 6.30 0.13 -3.56
N TYR A 78 6.59 0.31 -4.85
CA TYR A 78 6.57 -0.76 -5.84
C TYR A 78 7.67 -1.80 -5.56
N GLU A 79 8.90 -1.35 -5.31
CA GLU A 79 10.02 -2.25 -5.03
C GLU A 79 9.84 -2.99 -3.70
N ASP A 80 9.36 -2.31 -2.65
CA ASP A 80 9.01 -2.95 -1.37
C ASP A 80 7.90 -3.99 -1.53
N ALA A 81 6.85 -3.66 -2.28
CA ALA A 81 5.74 -4.57 -2.56
C ALA A 81 6.22 -5.81 -3.33
N ARG A 82 7.04 -5.59 -4.36
CA ARG A 82 7.62 -6.64 -5.18
C ARG A 82 8.48 -7.57 -4.33
N ALA A 83 9.38 -7.04 -3.50
CA ALA A 83 10.23 -7.84 -2.62
C ALA A 83 9.41 -8.69 -1.65
N CYS A 84 8.32 -8.13 -1.10
CA CYS A 84 7.40 -8.88 -0.24
C CYS A 84 6.74 -10.04 -0.99
N LEU A 85 6.23 -9.79 -2.19
CA LEU A 85 5.53 -10.80 -3.00
C LEU A 85 6.47 -11.89 -3.51
N GLU A 86 7.70 -11.54 -3.91
CA GLU A 86 8.74 -12.51 -4.29
C GLU A 86 9.15 -13.40 -3.09
N GLY A 87 8.93 -12.93 -1.86
CA GLY A 87 9.15 -13.69 -0.62
C GLY A 87 7.91 -14.37 -0.03
N ASP A 88 6.80 -14.47 -0.77
CA ASP A 88 5.51 -15.03 -0.29
C ASP A 88 4.92 -14.33 0.96
N LEU A 89 5.21 -13.04 1.12
CA LEU A 89 4.71 -12.21 2.22
C LEU A 89 3.56 -11.30 1.78
N LEU A 90 2.76 -10.86 2.75
CA LEU A 90 1.76 -9.83 2.51
C LEU A 90 2.46 -8.48 2.31
N PRO A 91 2.19 -7.75 1.21
CA PRO A 91 2.87 -6.49 0.90
C PRO A 91 2.28 -5.34 1.73
N PHE A 92 2.60 -5.29 3.03
CA PHE A 92 2.31 -4.17 3.90
C PHE A 92 3.40 -3.11 3.76
N VAL A 93 3.08 -1.99 3.13
CA VAL A 93 4.01 -0.87 2.91
C VAL A 93 3.53 0.33 3.72
N SER A 94 4.44 1.13 4.26
CA SER A 94 4.10 2.33 5.04
C SER A 94 4.85 3.53 4.51
N LEU A 95 4.13 4.60 4.16
CA LEU A 95 4.78 5.89 3.94
C LEU A 95 5.13 6.50 5.30
N SER A 96 6.41 6.72 5.56
CA SER A 96 6.90 7.49 6.70
C SER A 96 7.26 8.91 6.24
N TRP A 97 7.06 9.88 7.13
CA TRP A 97 7.73 11.18 6.98
C TRP A 97 9.19 10.99 7.40
N GLU A 98 10.01 10.40 6.53
CA GLU A 98 11.45 10.58 6.63
C GLU A 98 11.79 11.79 5.78
N VAL A 99 11.76 12.98 6.41
CA VAL A 99 12.51 14.12 5.89
C VAL A 99 13.96 13.67 5.92
N HIS A 100 14.45 13.21 4.76
CA HIS A 100 15.88 13.03 4.55
C HIS A 100 16.49 14.44 4.60
N ALA A 101 16.97 14.82 5.78
CA ALA A 101 17.73 16.03 6.02
C ALA A 101 19.16 15.87 5.49
#